data_AF-A0A2P2LZ52-F1
#
_entry.id   AF-A0A2P2LZ52-F1
#
_cell.length_a   1.000
_cell.length_b   1.000
_cell.length_c   1.000
_cell.angle_alpha   90.00
_cell.angle_beta   90.00
_cell.angle_gamma   90.00
#
_symmetry.space_group_name_H-M   'P 1'
#
loop_
_entity.id
_entity.type
_entity.pdbx_description
1 polymer ?
#
loop_
_entity_poly.entity_id
_entity_poly.type
_entity_poly.pdbx_seq_one_letter_code
_entity_poly.pdbx_strand_id
1 'polypeptide(L)'
;MLIETNQNLCFRRIPMMELAGNEGERRLSRIGTKQMLVSMGHQACGALTLWNYPSWTRDHLFLPDDINGEDRPDPVDLAALEIYRDRERGVARYNEFRRNLLMIPISKWGDLTDDEEVTAALQEVYGDDVEKLDLLVGLHAEKKIKGFAISETAFFIFLLMATRRLEADPLFTTNFNSETYTKNGLEWVNKTESLKDVIDHHFLGMTKKWMRSSSAFSVWDLQPNGTNCIPLYLRPAT
;
A
#
# COMPACT_ATOMS: atom_id res chain seq x y z
N MET A 1 6.39 -6.87 -13.67
CA MET A 1 6.40 -7.99 -12.71
C MET A 1 7.43 -9.02 -13.12
N LEU A 2 8.24 -9.52 -12.18
CA LEU A 2 9.26 -10.55 -12.40
C LEU A 2 8.64 -11.94 -12.22
N ILE A 3 8.80 -12.84 -13.19
CA ILE A 3 8.26 -14.20 -13.11
C ILE A 3 9.39 -15.21 -12.88
N GLU A 4 9.30 -16.00 -11.79
CA GLU A 4 10.36 -16.93 -11.38
C GLU A 4 9.90 -18.41 -11.37
N THR A 5 10.74 -19.31 -11.87
CA THR A 5 10.72 -20.75 -11.54
C THR A 5 12.13 -21.34 -11.57
N ASN A 6 12.50 -22.02 -10.47
CA ASN A 6 13.74 -22.78 -10.22
C ASN A 6 15.05 -21.97 -10.09
N GLN A 7 15.32 -21.58 -8.84
CA GLN A 7 16.63 -21.45 -8.19
C GLN A 7 17.67 -20.47 -8.74
N ASN A 8 17.42 -19.73 -9.82
CA ASN A 8 17.99 -18.41 -10.12
C ASN A 8 17.47 -17.91 -11.47
N LEU A 9 17.37 -16.58 -11.61
CA LEU A 9 17.10 -15.76 -12.80
C LEU A 9 15.61 -15.59 -13.19
N CYS A 10 15.15 -14.34 -13.01
CA CYS A 10 13.98 -13.74 -13.67
C CYS A 10 13.86 -14.21 -15.13
N PHE A 11 12.81 -14.95 -15.46
CA PHE A 11 12.64 -15.50 -16.80
C PHE A 11 12.09 -14.46 -17.78
N ARG A 12 11.17 -13.60 -17.32
CA ARG A 12 10.47 -12.62 -18.16
C ARG A 12 9.95 -11.46 -17.32
N ARG A 13 10.10 -10.23 -17.83
CA ARG A 13 9.44 -9.04 -17.31
C ARG A 13 8.14 -8.83 -18.07
N ILE A 14 7.03 -8.75 -17.34
CA ILE A 14 5.72 -8.39 -17.92
C ILE A 14 5.37 -6.95 -17.53
N PRO A 15 5.03 -6.08 -18.50
CA PRO A 15 4.49 -4.75 -18.23
C PRO A 15 3.22 -4.80 -17.37
N MET A 16 3.07 -3.87 -16.43
CA MET A 16 1.92 -3.85 -15.51
C MET A 16 0.59 -3.65 -16.24
N MET A 17 0.56 -2.91 -17.35
CA MET A 17 -0.63 -2.72 -18.16
C MET A 17 -1.18 -4.05 -18.72
N GLU A 18 -0.32 -5.04 -19.00
CA GLU A 18 -0.75 -6.39 -19.42
C GLU A 18 -1.28 -7.23 -18.25
N LEU A 19 -1.12 -6.76 -17.01
CA LEU A 19 -1.53 -7.45 -15.79
C LEU A 19 -2.74 -6.78 -15.11
N ALA A 20 -3.32 -5.76 -15.73
CA ALA A 20 -4.48 -5.03 -15.22
C ALA A 20 -5.76 -5.39 -16.00
N GLY A 21 -6.91 -5.28 -15.33
CA GLY A 21 -8.23 -5.47 -15.94
C GLY A 21 -8.42 -6.84 -16.61
N ASN A 22 -9.27 -6.86 -17.65
CA ASN A 22 -9.64 -8.08 -18.36
C ASN A 22 -8.45 -8.77 -19.06
N GLU A 23 -7.43 -8.02 -19.51
CA GLU A 23 -6.20 -8.61 -20.05
C GLU A 23 -5.36 -9.26 -18.93
N GLY A 24 -5.30 -8.63 -17.76
CA GLY A 24 -4.65 -9.19 -16.58
C GLY A 24 -5.18 -10.56 -16.20
N GLU A 25 -6.51 -10.72 -16.18
CA GLU A 25 -7.14 -12.03 -15.91
C GLU A 25 -6.74 -13.09 -16.93
N ARG A 26 -6.72 -12.74 -18.23
CA ARG A 26 -6.26 -13.64 -19.29
C ARG A 26 -4.79 -14.01 -19.12
N ARG A 27 -3.93 -13.07 -18.72
CA ARG A 27 -2.51 -13.34 -18.45
C ARG A 27 -2.31 -14.20 -17.21
N LEU A 28 -3.04 -13.91 -16.13
CA LEU A 28 -2.98 -14.69 -14.89
C LEU A 28 -3.35 -16.15 -15.12
N SER A 29 -4.36 -16.43 -15.96
CA SER A 29 -4.74 -17.81 -16.32
C SER A 29 -3.61 -18.61 -16.99
N ARG A 30 -2.71 -17.93 -17.71
CA ARG A 30 -1.55 -18.55 -18.39
C ARG A 30 -0.34 -18.70 -17.48
N ILE A 31 -0.10 -17.73 -16.60
CA ILE A 31 1.02 -17.73 -15.62
C ILE A 31 0.73 -18.74 -14.49
N GLY A 32 -0.51 -18.77 -14.02
CA GLY A 32 -0.95 -19.57 -12.88
C GLY A 32 -0.64 -18.92 -11.52
N THR A 33 -1.53 -19.14 -10.56
CA THR A 33 -1.51 -18.48 -9.24
C THR A 33 -0.23 -18.74 -8.45
N LYS A 34 0.31 -19.97 -8.47
CA LYS A 34 1.54 -20.31 -7.73
C LYS A 34 2.73 -19.49 -8.20
N GLN A 35 2.89 -19.40 -9.53
CA GLN A 35 3.99 -18.67 -10.12
C GLN A 35 3.83 -17.17 -9.84
N MET A 36 2.61 -16.64 -9.97
CA MET A 36 2.28 -15.25 -9.65
C MET A 36 2.58 -14.89 -8.18
N LEU A 37 2.18 -15.72 -7.22
CA LEU A 37 2.41 -15.47 -5.80
C LEU A 37 3.90 -15.43 -5.45
N VAL A 38 4.67 -16.41 -5.95
CA VAL A 38 6.14 -16.44 -5.75
C VAL A 38 6.79 -15.20 -6.36
N SER A 39 6.36 -14.84 -7.56
CA SER A 39 6.82 -13.66 -8.31
C SER A 39 6.59 -12.36 -7.55
N MET A 40 5.37 -12.17 -7.00
CA MET A 40 5.05 -11.01 -6.17
C MET A 40 5.82 -11.01 -4.86
N GLY A 41 5.99 -12.18 -4.23
CA GLY A 41 6.77 -12.31 -2.99
C GLY A 41 8.23 -11.91 -3.14
N HIS A 42 8.85 -12.09 -4.32
CA HIS A 42 10.26 -11.76 -4.58
C HIS A 42 10.46 -10.36 -5.19
N GLN A 43 9.41 -9.56 -5.32
CA GLN A 43 9.51 -8.22 -5.90
C GLN A 43 9.05 -7.15 -4.90
N ALA A 44 9.93 -6.21 -4.59
CA ALA A 44 9.57 -5.02 -3.83
C ALA A 44 8.52 -4.17 -4.58
N CYS A 45 7.59 -3.59 -3.83
CA CYS A 45 6.68 -2.57 -4.35
C CYS A 45 7.38 -1.20 -4.45
N GLY A 46 6.75 -0.27 -5.18
CA GLY A 46 7.22 1.12 -5.24
C GLY A 46 6.99 1.86 -3.93
N ALA A 47 7.90 2.77 -3.58
CA ALA A 47 7.75 3.65 -2.42
C ALA A 47 6.71 4.76 -2.68
N LEU A 48 6.01 5.21 -1.63
CA LEU A 48 5.08 6.34 -1.72
C LEU A 48 5.82 7.67 -1.63
N THR A 49 6.49 8.04 -2.71
CA THR A 49 7.29 9.26 -2.85
C THR A 49 6.92 10.02 -4.11
N LEU A 50 7.33 11.28 -4.21
CA LEU A 50 7.24 12.01 -5.48
C LEU A 50 8.03 11.31 -6.59
N TRP A 51 7.67 11.61 -7.84
CA TRP A 51 8.20 11.01 -9.08
C TRP A 51 8.18 9.48 -9.15
N ASN A 52 7.30 8.83 -8.38
CA ASN A 52 7.13 7.38 -8.42
C ASN A 52 5.71 6.94 -8.84
N TYR A 53 4.94 7.84 -9.45
CA TYR A 53 3.63 7.51 -10.02
C TYR A 53 3.82 6.74 -11.34
N PRO A 54 3.21 5.55 -11.53
CA PRO A 54 3.45 4.75 -12.72
C PRO A 54 3.00 5.44 -14.01
N SER A 55 3.80 5.44 -15.06
CA SER A 55 3.41 6.08 -16.33
C SER A 55 2.20 5.42 -17.00
N TRP A 56 2.06 4.10 -16.86
CA TRP A 56 0.96 3.35 -17.48
C TRP A 56 -0.42 3.70 -16.92
N THR A 57 -0.50 4.34 -15.74
CA THR A 57 -1.77 4.82 -15.17
C THR A 57 -2.15 6.23 -15.64
N ARG A 58 -1.32 6.87 -16.48
CA ARG A 58 -1.57 8.21 -17.02
C ARG A 58 -2.15 8.22 -18.43
N ASP A 59 -1.60 7.38 -19.31
CA ASP A 59 -1.93 7.45 -20.74
C ASP A 59 -2.86 6.33 -21.21
N HIS A 60 -2.99 5.25 -20.42
CA HIS A 60 -3.55 3.99 -20.90
C HIS A 60 -4.43 3.26 -19.88
N LEU A 61 -4.89 3.96 -18.83
CA LEU A 61 -5.78 3.37 -17.85
C LEU A 61 -7.23 3.56 -18.28
N PHE A 62 -7.84 2.45 -18.67
CA PHE A 62 -9.29 2.36 -18.79
C PHE A 62 -9.84 1.91 -17.45
N LEU A 63 -10.67 2.76 -16.85
CA LEU A 63 -11.39 2.38 -15.63
C LEU A 63 -12.53 1.43 -16.03
N PRO A 64 -12.71 0.31 -15.31
CA PRO A 64 -13.89 -0.53 -15.51
C PRO A 64 -15.14 0.28 -15.20
N ASP A 65 -16.19 0.10 -16.00
CA ASP A 65 -17.49 0.69 -15.77
C ASP A 65 -18.28 -0.06 -14.69
N ASP A 66 -19.16 0.67 -14.00
CA ASP A 66 -19.54 0.40 -12.60
C ASP A 66 -20.40 -0.86 -12.36
N ILE A 67 -20.87 -1.57 -13.39
CA ILE A 67 -21.81 -2.70 -13.19
C ILE A 67 -21.37 -4.00 -13.88
N ASN A 68 -20.75 -3.92 -15.06
CA ASN A 68 -20.44 -5.12 -15.86
C ASN A 68 -18.93 -5.42 -15.94
N GLY A 69 -18.06 -4.54 -15.43
CA GLY A 69 -16.61 -4.70 -15.54
C GLY A 69 -16.06 -4.50 -16.96
N GLU A 70 -16.82 -3.83 -17.83
CA GLU A 70 -16.36 -3.45 -19.17
C GLU A 70 -15.52 -2.17 -19.11
N ASP A 71 -14.47 -2.10 -19.91
CA ASP A 71 -13.58 -0.93 -19.94
C ASP A 71 -14.31 0.28 -20.51
N ARG A 72 -14.24 1.43 -19.83
CA ARG A 72 -14.74 2.70 -20.38
C ARG A 72 -14.01 3.05 -21.67
N PRO A 73 -14.67 3.73 -22.63
CA PRO A 73 -14.04 4.09 -23.90
C PRO A 73 -12.94 5.15 -23.75
N ASP A 74 -13.08 6.04 -22.77
CA ASP A 74 -12.18 7.17 -22.57
C ASP A 74 -11.12 6.84 -21.50
N PRO A 75 -9.82 6.85 -21.85
CA PRO A 75 -8.76 6.66 -20.87
C PRO A 75 -8.66 7.89 -19.95
N VAL A 76 -8.15 7.68 -18.73
CA VAL A 76 -7.95 8.75 -17.75
C VAL A 76 -6.49 8.86 -17.33
N ASP A 77 -6.00 10.09 -17.14
CA ASP A 77 -4.78 10.32 -16.37
C ASP A 77 -5.13 10.23 -14.88
N LEU A 78 -4.82 9.09 -14.26
CA LEU A 78 -5.20 8.84 -12.88
C LEU A 78 -4.51 9.80 -11.91
N ALA A 79 -3.26 10.20 -12.17
CA ALA A 79 -2.54 11.13 -11.31
C ALA A 79 -3.22 12.50 -11.29
N ALA A 80 -3.60 13.00 -12.46
CA ALA A 80 -4.34 14.26 -12.58
C ALA A 80 -5.76 14.15 -11.97
N LEU A 81 -6.43 13.02 -12.21
CA LEU A 81 -7.77 12.76 -11.71
C LEU A 81 -7.81 12.70 -10.18
N GLU A 82 -6.84 12.07 -9.52
CA GLU A 82 -6.80 11.98 -8.05
C GLU A 82 -6.68 13.36 -7.40
N ILE A 83 -5.80 14.24 -7.93
CA ILE A 83 -5.72 15.64 -7.48
C ILE A 83 -7.05 16.37 -7.67
N TYR A 84 -7.68 16.17 -8.83
CA TYR A 84 -9.00 16.77 -9.10
C TYR A 84 -10.06 16.27 -8.12
N ARG A 85 -10.11 14.96 -7.84
CA ARG A 85 -11.13 14.34 -6.98
C ARG A 85 -11.03 14.80 -5.52
N ASP A 86 -9.82 14.95 -4.99
CA ASP A 86 -9.65 15.47 -3.63
C ASP A 86 -10.24 16.89 -3.50
N ARG A 87 -9.95 17.75 -4.49
CA ARG A 87 -10.48 19.12 -4.55
C ARG A 87 -12.00 19.14 -4.74
N GLU A 88 -12.51 18.35 -5.69
CA GLU A 88 -13.94 18.25 -6.02
C GLU A 88 -14.77 17.80 -4.82
N ARG A 89 -14.26 16.84 -4.05
CA ARG A 89 -14.94 16.29 -2.87
C ARG A 89 -14.83 17.20 -1.63
N GLY A 90 -14.17 18.34 -1.75
CA GLY A 90 -13.98 19.29 -0.66
C GLY A 90 -13.05 18.76 0.44
N VAL A 91 -12.16 17.82 0.12
CA VAL A 91 -11.13 17.37 1.07
C VAL A 91 -10.15 18.52 1.26
N ALA A 92 -9.79 18.80 2.52
CA ALA A 92 -8.85 19.86 2.85
C ALA A 92 -7.48 19.61 2.19
N ARG A 93 -6.86 20.68 1.69
CA ARG A 93 -5.47 20.66 1.19
C ARG A 93 -4.49 20.38 2.33
N TYR A 94 -3.24 20.04 2.01
CA TYR A 94 -2.31 19.43 2.94
C TYR A 94 -2.18 20.17 4.28
N ASN A 95 -1.96 21.50 4.26
CA ASN A 95 -1.72 22.23 5.49
C ASN A 95 -2.97 22.34 6.38
N GLU A 96 -4.12 22.60 5.77
CA GLU A 96 -5.40 22.64 6.48
C GLU A 96 -5.81 21.25 6.98
N PHE A 97 -5.50 20.20 6.22
CA PHE A 97 -5.70 18.81 6.64
C PHE A 97 -4.91 18.50 7.92
N ARG A 98 -3.65 18.95 8.00
CA ARG A 98 -2.83 18.84 9.21
C ARG A 98 -3.43 19.59 10.38
N ARG A 99 -3.92 20.83 10.19
CA ARG A 99 -4.61 21.60 11.25
C ARG A 99 -5.84 20.87 11.78
N ASN A 100 -6.63 20.28 10.89
CA ASN A 100 -7.83 19.50 11.25
C ASN A 100 -7.49 18.24 12.06
N LEU A 101 -6.27 17.72 11.93
CA LEU A 101 -5.73 16.63 12.74
C LEU A 101 -4.94 17.09 13.97
N LEU A 102 -4.97 18.40 14.29
CA LEU A 102 -4.21 19.02 15.37
C LEU A 102 -2.69 18.84 15.24
N MET A 103 -2.21 18.64 14.02
CA MET A 103 -0.78 18.57 13.70
C MET A 103 -0.23 19.97 13.43
N ILE A 104 1.07 20.17 13.68
CA ILE A 104 1.74 21.44 13.39
C ILE A 104 1.78 21.63 11.86
N PRO A 105 1.20 22.71 11.31
CA PRO A 105 1.26 23.00 9.88
C PRO A 105 2.70 23.38 9.46
N ILE A 106 3.04 23.16 8.19
CA ILE A 106 4.30 23.64 7.62
C ILE A 106 4.23 25.15 7.36
N SER A 107 5.37 25.82 7.47
CA SER A 107 5.51 27.26 7.19
C SER A 107 6.32 27.55 5.93
N LYS A 108 7.15 26.59 5.51
CA LYS A 108 8.01 26.63 4.32
C LYS A 108 8.22 25.21 3.78
N TRP A 109 8.65 25.08 2.53
CA TRP A 109 8.86 23.77 1.90
C TRP A 109 9.89 22.88 2.62
N GLY A 110 10.92 23.49 3.21
CA GLY A 110 11.92 22.77 4.00
C GLY A 110 11.39 22.15 5.30
N ASP A 111 10.18 22.50 5.75
CA ASP A 111 9.54 21.81 6.89
C ASP A 111 8.92 20.47 6.45
N LEU A 112 8.67 20.29 5.15
CA LEU A 112 8.04 19.09 4.57
C LEU A 112 9.05 18.01 4.20
N THR A 113 10.19 18.41 3.65
CA THR A 113 11.25 17.53 3.14
C THR A 113 12.61 18.22 3.13
N ASP A 114 13.67 17.42 3.21
CA ASP A 114 15.06 17.88 3.12
C ASP A 114 15.61 17.80 1.67
N ASP A 115 14.80 17.35 0.71
CA ASP A 115 15.19 17.18 -0.69
C ASP A 115 15.07 18.51 -1.47
N GLU A 116 16.22 19.08 -1.84
CA GLU A 116 16.28 20.36 -2.54
C GLU A 116 15.57 20.34 -3.90
N GLU A 117 15.63 19.23 -4.65
CA GLU A 117 14.94 19.09 -5.94
C GLU A 117 13.43 19.11 -5.73
N VAL A 118 12.94 18.45 -4.66
CA VAL A 118 11.52 18.50 -4.30
C VAL A 118 11.11 19.92 -3.94
N THR A 119 11.87 20.60 -3.09
CA THR A 119 11.51 21.97 -2.68
C THR A 119 11.48 22.94 -3.86
N ALA A 120 12.40 22.80 -4.82
CA ALA A 120 12.42 23.60 -6.04
C ALA A 120 11.19 23.31 -6.92
N ALA A 121 10.83 22.04 -7.12
CA ALA A 121 9.65 21.67 -7.89
C ALA A 121 8.33 22.14 -7.24
N LEU A 122 8.23 22.05 -5.90
CA LEU A 122 7.08 22.58 -5.17
C LEU A 122 6.98 24.09 -5.30
N GLN A 123 8.11 24.80 -5.19
CA GLN A 123 8.17 26.25 -5.39
C GLN A 123 7.75 26.65 -6.81
N GLU A 124 8.16 25.89 -7.83
CA GLU A 124 7.78 26.14 -9.22
C GLU A 124 6.26 26.00 -9.43
N VAL A 125 5.64 24.98 -8.85
CA VAL A 125 4.22 24.67 -9.06
C VAL A 125 3.29 25.51 -8.18
N TYR A 126 3.65 25.72 -6.91
CA TYR A 126 2.79 26.34 -5.90
C TYR A 126 3.22 27.76 -5.49
N GLY A 127 4.41 28.21 -5.90
CA GLY A 127 5.00 29.46 -5.42
C GLY A 127 5.44 29.35 -3.96
N ASP A 128 5.37 30.45 -3.21
CA ASP A 128 5.66 30.48 -1.76
C ASP A 128 4.45 30.08 -0.89
N ASP A 129 3.31 29.79 -1.50
CA ASP A 129 2.02 29.60 -0.81
C ASP A 129 1.78 28.14 -0.43
N VAL A 130 2.27 27.75 0.75
CA VAL A 130 2.14 26.39 1.29
C VAL A 130 0.67 25.95 1.49
N GLU A 131 -0.28 26.87 1.56
CA GLU A 131 -1.71 26.55 1.70
C GLU A 131 -2.30 25.96 0.42
N LYS A 132 -1.65 26.16 -0.73
CA LYS A 132 -2.08 25.60 -2.01
C LYS A 132 -1.61 24.17 -2.23
N LEU A 133 -0.71 23.64 -1.40
CA LEU A 133 -0.19 22.28 -1.57
C LEU A 133 -1.33 21.24 -1.50
N ASP A 134 -1.55 20.52 -2.60
CA ASP A 134 -2.55 19.45 -2.63
C ASP A 134 -2.19 18.32 -1.66
N LEU A 135 -3.22 17.72 -1.05
CA LEU A 135 -3.05 16.69 -0.03
C LEU A 135 -2.19 15.54 -0.52
N LEU A 136 -2.54 14.92 -1.66
CA LEU A 136 -1.80 13.80 -2.24
C LEU A 136 -0.31 14.11 -2.44
N VAL A 137 0.01 15.30 -2.93
CA VAL A 137 1.40 15.75 -3.14
C VAL A 137 2.13 15.87 -1.81
N GLY A 138 1.52 16.51 -0.82
CA GLY A 138 2.08 16.62 0.51
C GLY A 138 2.37 15.26 1.16
N LEU A 139 1.43 14.30 1.08
CA LEU A 139 1.63 12.95 1.62
C LEU A 139 2.81 12.19 0.97
N HIS A 140 3.08 12.44 -0.32
CA HIS A 140 4.19 11.82 -1.04
C HIS A 140 5.52 12.55 -0.83
N ALA A 141 5.49 13.86 -0.58
CA ALA A 141 6.67 14.68 -0.32
C ALA A 141 7.14 14.60 1.14
N GLU A 142 6.23 14.36 2.09
CA GLU A 142 6.51 14.37 3.52
C GLU A 142 7.60 13.36 3.89
N LYS A 143 8.63 13.87 4.58
CA LYS A 143 9.72 13.07 5.12
C LYS A 143 9.17 11.99 6.05
N LYS A 144 9.47 10.73 5.74
CA LYS A 144 8.92 9.58 6.46
C LYS A 144 9.69 9.30 7.74
N ILE A 145 8.96 8.90 8.78
CA ILE A 145 9.53 8.32 10.00
C ILE A 145 10.29 7.04 9.61
N LYS A 146 11.44 6.80 10.24
CA LYS A 146 12.25 5.61 9.95
C LYS A 146 11.42 4.33 10.10
N GLY A 147 11.37 3.53 9.05
CA GLY A 147 10.58 2.28 9.01
C GLY A 147 9.13 2.45 8.55
N PHE A 148 8.63 3.67 8.37
CA PHE A 148 7.30 3.92 7.83
C PHE A 148 7.33 3.98 6.30
N ALA A 149 6.37 3.32 5.66
CA ALA A 149 6.14 3.40 4.21
C ALA A 149 5.19 4.55 3.82
N ILE A 150 4.41 5.06 4.77
CA ILE A 150 3.45 6.16 4.61
C ILE A 150 3.92 7.39 5.38
N SER A 151 3.33 8.56 5.10
CA SER A 151 3.59 9.77 5.86
C SER A 151 2.95 9.73 7.26
N GLU A 152 3.44 10.57 8.18
CA GLU A 152 2.84 10.71 9.52
C GLU A 152 1.42 11.28 9.40
N THR A 153 1.20 12.23 8.49
CA THR A 153 -0.14 12.79 8.23
C THR A 153 -1.15 11.71 7.84
N ALA A 154 -0.78 10.79 6.95
CA ALA A 154 -1.63 9.64 6.60
C ALA A 154 -1.81 8.70 7.80
N PHE A 155 -0.73 8.43 8.55
CA PHE A 155 -0.75 7.53 9.70
C PHE A 155 -1.77 7.94 10.76
N PHE A 156 -1.98 9.23 11.01
CA PHE A 156 -2.97 9.70 11.99
C PHE A 156 -4.42 9.33 11.60
N ILE A 157 -4.74 9.37 10.30
CA ILE A 157 -6.02 8.86 9.80
C ILE A 157 -6.08 7.34 9.97
N PHE A 158 -5.02 6.61 9.65
CA PHE A 158 -4.96 5.17 9.86
C PHE A 158 -5.16 4.78 11.32
N LEU A 159 -4.55 5.50 12.26
CA LEU A 159 -4.68 5.25 13.70
C LEU A 159 -6.16 5.26 14.14
N LEU A 160 -6.89 6.30 13.73
CA LEU A 160 -8.31 6.42 14.04
C LEU A 160 -9.13 5.38 13.28
N MET A 161 -8.98 5.33 11.95
CA MET A 161 -9.88 4.56 11.10
C MET A 161 -9.63 3.05 11.15
N ALA A 162 -8.40 2.60 11.40
CA ALA A 162 -8.12 1.17 11.58
C ALA A 162 -8.75 0.64 12.87
N THR A 163 -8.64 1.39 13.96
CA THR A 163 -9.31 1.08 15.22
C THR A 163 -10.83 1.10 15.02
N ARG A 164 -11.35 2.15 14.38
CA ARG A 164 -12.78 2.32 14.13
C ARG A 164 -13.40 1.17 13.34
N ARG A 165 -12.70 0.63 12.34
CA ARG A 165 -13.19 -0.51 11.53
C ARG A 165 -13.44 -1.77 12.37
N LEU A 166 -12.66 -1.98 13.43
CA LEU A 166 -12.84 -3.12 14.33
C LEU A 166 -13.86 -2.80 15.42
N GLU A 167 -13.73 -1.65 16.08
CA GLU A 167 -14.55 -1.31 17.24
C GLU A 167 -16.03 -1.04 16.89
N ALA A 168 -16.30 -0.57 15.66
CA ALA A 168 -17.64 -0.19 15.25
C ALA A 168 -18.42 -1.33 14.58
N ASP A 169 -17.78 -2.49 14.34
CA ASP A 169 -18.41 -3.64 13.72
C ASP A 169 -18.83 -4.67 14.80
N PRO A 170 -20.12 -5.00 14.92
CA PRO A 170 -20.60 -6.05 15.82
C PRO A 170 -19.88 -7.39 15.63
N LEU A 171 -19.50 -7.75 14.40
CA LEU A 171 -18.84 -9.01 14.08
C LEU A 171 -17.42 -9.11 14.64
N PHE A 172 -16.77 -7.99 14.96
CA PHE A 172 -15.47 -7.94 15.65
C PHE A 172 -15.59 -7.58 17.13
N THR A 173 -16.80 -7.32 17.63
CA THR A 173 -17.07 -6.92 19.01
C THR A 173 -18.09 -7.83 19.68
N THR A 174 -19.35 -7.43 19.76
CA THR A 174 -20.42 -8.14 20.51
C THR A 174 -20.70 -9.54 19.97
N ASN A 175 -20.53 -9.73 18.66
CA ASN A 175 -20.81 -10.97 17.93
C ASN A 175 -19.56 -11.74 17.53
N PHE A 176 -18.37 -11.35 18.01
CA PHE A 176 -17.16 -12.14 17.83
C PHE A 176 -17.12 -13.31 18.83
N ASN A 177 -18.02 -14.28 18.63
CA ASN A 177 -18.23 -15.41 19.53
C ASN A 177 -18.61 -16.70 18.76
N SER A 178 -18.58 -17.84 19.46
CA SER A 178 -18.81 -19.16 18.85
C SER A 178 -20.27 -19.43 18.47
N GLU A 179 -21.23 -18.66 18.99
CA GLU A 179 -22.63 -18.75 18.56
C GLU A 179 -22.78 -18.19 17.13
N THR A 180 -22.10 -17.07 16.84
CA THR A 180 -22.12 -16.44 15.51
C THR A 180 -21.19 -17.15 14.51
N TYR A 181 -19.96 -17.48 14.93
CA TYR A 181 -18.92 -18.03 14.04
C TYR A 181 -18.86 -19.56 14.01
N THR A 182 -19.66 -20.26 14.82
CA THR A 182 -19.44 -21.66 15.23
C THR A 182 -18.13 -21.85 16.01
N LYS A 183 -18.04 -22.94 16.78
CA LYS A 183 -16.81 -23.27 17.51
C LYS A 183 -15.60 -23.44 16.58
N ASN A 184 -15.78 -24.20 15.49
CA ASN A 184 -14.70 -24.49 14.54
C ASN A 184 -14.29 -23.25 13.75
N GLY A 185 -15.25 -22.39 13.36
CA GLY A 185 -14.95 -21.15 12.64
C GLY A 185 -14.19 -20.14 13.50
N LEU A 186 -14.59 -19.96 14.76
CA LEU A 186 -13.88 -19.07 15.67
C LEU A 186 -12.47 -19.62 16.01
N GLU A 187 -12.34 -20.94 16.19
CA GLU A 187 -11.04 -21.58 16.38
C GLU A 187 -10.11 -21.40 15.17
N TRP A 188 -10.65 -21.45 13.94
CA TRP A 188 -9.90 -21.17 12.73
C TRP A 188 -9.34 -19.74 12.72
N VAL A 189 -10.18 -18.75 13.02
CA VAL A 189 -9.77 -17.34 13.08
C VAL A 189 -8.68 -17.15 14.13
N ASN A 190 -8.89 -17.66 15.34
CA ASN A 190 -7.96 -17.51 16.47
C ASN A 190 -6.63 -18.28 16.32
N LYS A 191 -6.50 -19.16 15.31
CA LYS A 191 -5.26 -19.89 15.02
C LYS A 191 -4.50 -19.33 13.82
N THR A 192 -5.13 -18.45 13.04
CA THR A 192 -4.57 -17.92 11.80
C THR A 192 -3.98 -16.54 12.07
N GLU A 193 -2.66 -16.46 12.20
CA GLU A 193 -1.98 -15.22 12.60
C GLU A 193 -1.47 -14.40 11.41
N SER A 194 -1.33 -15.04 10.24
CA SER A 194 -0.61 -14.42 9.12
C SER A 194 -1.10 -14.87 7.74
N LEU A 195 -0.80 -14.07 6.71
CA LEU A 195 -0.99 -14.46 5.32
C LEU A 195 -0.17 -15.72 4.96
N LYS A 196 0.95 -15.95 5.64
CA LYS A 196 1.76 -17.16 5.47
C LYS A 196 0.95 -18.41 5.80
N ASP A 197 0.19 -18.39 6.89
CA ASP A 197 -0.62 -19.54 7.33
C ASP A 197 -1.70 -19.88 6.29
N VAL A 198 -2.32 -18.85 5.71
CA VAL A 198 -3.32 -19.00 4.63
C VAL A 198 -2.67 -19.57 3.36
N ILE A 199 -1.50 -19.05 2.95
CA ILE A 199 -0.76 -19.57 1.80
C ILE A 199 -0.39 -21.04 2.02
N ASP A 200 0.10 -21.40 3.20
CA ASP A 200 0.48 -22.78 3.52
C ASP A 200 -0.71 -23.73 3.58
N HIS A 201 -1.89 -23.23 3.98
CA HIS A 201 -3.12 -24.00 3.95
C HIS A 201 -3.53 -24.41 2.52
N HIS A 202 -3.43 -23.49 1.55
CA HIS A 202 -3.86 -23.74 0.16
C HIS A 202 -2.74 -24.26 -0.76
N PHE A 203 -1.49 -23.93 -0.47
CA PHE A 203 -0.32 -24.23 -1.30
C PHE A 203 0.79 -24.91 -0.48
N LEU A 204 0.53 -26.14 -0.06
CA LEU A 204 1.44 -26.96 0.75
C LEU A 204 2.88 -26.92 0.23
N GLY A 205 3.80 -26.52 1.10
CA GLY A 205 5.24 -26.49 0.84
C GLY A 205 5.74 -25.29 0.03
N MET A 206 4.87 -24.35 -0.37
CA MET A 206 5.27 -23.14 -1.10
C MET A 206 6.19 -22.26 -0.29
N THR A 207 5.78 -21.84 0.91
CA THR A 207 6.59 -20.94 1.75
C THR A 207 7.88 -21.62 2.18
N LYS A 208 7.83 -22.93 2.48
CA LYS A 208 9.03 -23.73 2.80
C LYS A 208 10.07 -23.73 1.67
N LYS A 209 9.64 -23.70 0.41
CA LYS A 209 10.54 -23.72 -0.75
C LYS A 209 11.04 -22.33 -1.13
N TRP A 210 10.19 -21.32 -1.04
CA TRP A 210 10.42 -20.02 -1.68
C TRP A 210 10.47 -18.83 -0.73
N MET A 211 10.17 -18.99 0.55
CA MET A 211 10.10 -17.88 1.50
C MET A 211 11.11 -18.07 2.63
N ARG A 212 12.02 -17.11 2.77
CA ARG A 212 13.01 -16.99 3.85
C ARG A 212 12.59 -15.94 4.89
N SER A 213 11.86 -14.92 4.46
CA SER A 213 11.33 -13.88 5.34
C SER A 213 10.40 -14.46 6.41
N SER A 214 10.26 -13.74 7.54
CA SER A 214 9.32 -14.11 8.59
C SER A 214 7.86 -13.78 8.23
N SER A 215 7.64 -12.80 7.34
CA SER A 215 6.33 -12.36 6.88
C SER A 215 6.19 -12.53 5.37
N ALA A 216 5.01 -12.98 4.93
CA ALA A 216 4.66 -13.10 3.51
C ALA A 216 4.47 -11.73 2.81
N PHE A 217 4.41 -10.63 3.56
CA PHE A 217 4.36 -9.26 3.02
C PHE A 217 5.75 -8.61 2.85
N SER A 218 6.79 -9.18 3.46
CA SER A 218 8.18 -8.78 3.19
C SER A 218 8.64 -9.37 1.85
N VAL A 219 9.73 -8.86 1.28
CA VAL A 219 10.35 -9.55 0.13
C VAL A 219 10.88 -10.91 0.61
N TRP A 220 10.49 -11.98 -0.08
CA TRP A 220 10.58 -13.37 0.40
C TRP A 220 12.01 -13.89 0.54
N ASP A 221 12.98 -13.35 -0.20
CA ASP A 221 14.39 -13.74 -0.14
C ASP A 221 15.20 -12.97 0.93
N LEU A 222 14.59 -11.97 1.58
CA LEU A 222 15.23 -11.23 2.67
C LEU A 222 15.48 -12.16 3.86
N GLN A 223 16.68 -12.03 4.42
CA GLN A 223 17.03 -12.70 5.66
C GLN A 223 16.16 -12.13 6.79
N PRO A 224 15.59 -12.99 7.66
CA PRO A 224 14.85 -12.52 8.81
C PRO A 224 15.78 -11.71 9.72
N ASN A 225 15.28 -10.57 10.22
CA ASN A 225 16.01 -9.78 11.19
C ASN A 225 16.30 -10.63 12.44
N GLY A 226 17.51 -10.48 13.00
CA GLY A 226 17.86 -11.11 14.27
C GLY A 226 16.90 -10.70 15.39
N THR A 227 16.57 -11.65 16.27
CA THR A 227 15.69 -11.37 17.41
C THR A 227 16.33 -10.33 18.31
N ASN A 228 15.64 -9.22 18.54
CA ASN A 228 16.10 -8.21 19.48
C ASN A 228 15.82 -8.69 20.91
N CYS A 229 16.88 -8.87 21.70
CA CYS A 229 16.84 -9.36 23.08
C CYS A 229 16.29 -8.34 24.09
N ILE A 230 16.13 -7.06 23.69
CA ILE A 230 15.49 -6.05 24.52
C ILE A 230 13.96 -6.24 24.44
N PRO A 231 13.27 -6.39 25.59
CA PRO A 231 11.81 -6.49 25.62
C PRO A 231 11.14 -5.35 24.85
N LEU A 232 10.06 -5.66 24.11
CA LEU A 232 9.47 -4.75 23.12
C LEU A 232 9.15 -3.35 23.70
N TYR A 233 8.52 -3.28 24.88
CA TYR A 233 8.16 -2.02 25.54
C TYR A 233 9.34 -1.27 26.18
N LEU A 234 10.54 -1.85 26.17
CA LEU A 234 11.78 -1.24 26.69
C LEU A 234 12.74 -0.83 25.58
N ARG A 235 12.36 -0.99 24.30
CA ARG A 235 13.19 -0.58 23.18
C ARG A 235 13.18 0.96 23.07
N PRO A 236 14.34 1.60 22.83
CA PRO A 236 14.38 3.04 22.66
C PRO A 236 13.62 3.47 21.40
N ALA A 237 12.99 4.64 21.45
CA ALA A 237 12.49 5.31 20.24
C ALA A 237 13.70 5.73 19.40
N THR A 238 13.79 5.22 18.17
CA THR A 238 14.88 5.50 17.21
C THR A 238 14.36 6.04 15.91
#